data_AF-A0AAV1LU02-F1
#
_entry.id   AF-A0AAV1LU02-F1
#
_cell.length_a   1.000
_cell.length_b   1.000
_cell.length_c   1.000
_cell.angle_alpha   90.00
_cell.angle_beta   90.00
_cell.angle_gamma   90.00
#
_symmetry.space_group_name_H-M   'P 1'
#
loop_
_entity.id
_entity.type
_entity.pdbx_description
1 polymer ?
#
loop_
_entity_poly.entity_id
_entity_poly.type
_entity_poly.pdbx_seq_one_letter_code
_entity_poly.pdbx_strand_id
1 'polypeptide(L)'
;MDALKTQRSTVKGKLTRLFNFVQNCNPQVNNAHELKARQAEMEKIVCKFEDLQKAIKLLDADPERAEAHEQERTVFEEKYFSTKAQIDALLAPATTLRSSFGHDPLCTTMCNDTCTSRKPRVKLPQLELPRYDGDIRQWPAFKNIFMASVDGTDLPVVNKLQYLKSALIGEAAGLISSSLITEENYVKALEILTKR
;
A
#
# COMPACT_ATOMS: atom_id res chain seq x y z
N MET A 1 -2.68 -33.60 26.46
CA MET A 1 -2.16 -32.24 26.62
C MET A 1 -0.87 -32.05 25.83
N ASP A 2 0.11 -32.96 25.92
CA ASP A 2 1.38 -32.89 25.16
C ASP A 2 1.20 -32.80 23.64
N ALA A 3 0.29 -33.59 23.06
CA ALA A 3 0.02 -33.55 21.62
C ALA A 3 -0.40 -32.15 21.13
N LEU A 4 -1.20 -31.41 21.91
CA LEU A 4 -1.61 -30.05 21.56
C LEU A 4 -0.44 -29.07 21.66
N LYS A 5 0.40 -29.22 22.69
CA LYS A 5 1.63 -28.42 22.84
C LYS A 5 2.61 -28.70 21.69
N THR A 6 2.75 -29.95 21.24
CA THR A 6 3.54 -30.33 20.06
C THR A 6 2.98 -29.71 18.77
N GLN A 7 1.65 -29.74 18.59
CA GLN A 7 1.01 -29.09 17.43
C GLN A 7 1.23 -27.57 17.47
N ARG A 8 1.09 -26.92 18.63
CA ARG A 8 1.35 -25.48 18.80
C ARG A 8 2.78 -25.13 18.46
N SER A 9 3.76 -25.91 18.92
CA SER A 9 5.17 -25.77 18.55
C SER A 9 5.40 -25.91 17.04
N THR A 10 4.69 -26.82 16.38
CA THR A 10 4.76 -26.98 14.92
C THR A 10 4.23 -25.75 14.18
N VAL A 11 3.10 -25.18 14.63
CA VAL A 11 2.51 -23.95 14.08
C VAL A 11 3.45 -22.74 14.28
N LYS A 12 4.02 -22.59 15.48
CA LYS A 12 5.05 -21.57 15.78
C LYS A 12 6.27 -21.71 14.86
N GLY A 13 6.69 -22.94 14.59
CA GLY A 13 7.79 -23.25 13.68
C GLY A 13 7.49 -22.81 12.24
N LYS A 14 6.26 -22.98 11.75
CA LYS A 14 5.84 -22.49 10.43
C LYS A 14 5.90 -20.96 10.35
N LEU A 15 5.37 -20.25 11.36
CA LEU A 15 5.46 -18.80 11.41
C LEU A 15 6.91 -18.32 11.42
N THR A 16 7.79 -19.00 12.17
CA THR A 16 9.22 -18.66 12.22
C THR A 16 9.91 -18.83 10.88
N ARG A 17 9.58 -19.87 10.10
CA ARG A 17 10.10 -20.04 8.74
C ARG A 17 9.62 -18.93 7.79
N LEU A 18 8.37 -18.48 7.93
CA LEU A 18 7.86 -17.34 7.17
C LEU A 18 8.54 -16.03 7.56
N PHE A 19 8.70 -15.78 8.86
CA PHE A 19 9.45 -14.62 9.36
C PHE A 19 10.87 -14.59 8.78
N ASN A 20 11.59 -15.71 8.82
CA ASN A 20 12.95 -15.79 8.26
C ASN A 20 12.97 -15.57 6.75
N PHE A 21 11.97 -16.06 6.01
CA PHE A 21 11.85 -15.78 4.58
C PHE A 21 11.66 -14.28 4.32
N VAL A 22 10.77 -13.62 5.07
CA VAL A 22 10.46 -12.20 4.89
C VAL A 22 11.65 -11.31 5.27
N GLN A 23 12.37 -11.64 6.35
CA GLN A 23 13.61 -10.94 6.75
C GLN A 23 14.70 -10.97 5.67
N ASN A 24 14.75 -12.04 4.87
CA ASN A 24 15.71 -12.22 3.79
C ASN A 24 15.10 -11.93 2.40
N CYS A 25 13.91 -11.34 2.35
CA CYS A 25 13.19 -11.10 1.11
C CYS A 25 13.86 -9.98 0.30
N ASN A 26 14.11 -10.21 -0.99
CA ASN A 26 14.63 -9.19 -1.89
C ASN A 26 13.48 -8.61 -2.74
N PRO A 27 13.09 -7.33 -2.56
CA PRO A 27 11.98 -6.72 -3.30
C PRO A 27 12.15 -6.68 -4.83
N GLN A 28 13.38 -6.84 -5.33
CA GLN A 28 13.70 -6.81 -6.76
C GLN A 28 13.61 -8.19 -7.43
N VAL A 29 13.64 -9.27 -6.65
CA VAL A 29 13.65 -10.67 -7.15
C VAL A 29 12.40 -11.42 -6.72
N ASN A 30 11.84 -11.07 -5.56
CA ASN A 30 10.77 -11.84 -4.95
C ASN A 30 9.41 -11.41 -5.51
N ASN A 31 8.65 -12.40 -5.96
CA ASN A 31 7.39 -12.20 -6.64
C ASN A 31 6.30 -11.74 -5.65
N ALA A 32 5.61 -10.64 -5.97
CA ALA A 32 4.46 -10.15 -5.19
C ALA A 32 3.36 -11.22 -5.03
N HIS A 33 3.20 -12.12 -6.01
CA HIS A 33 2.28 -13.26 -5.88
C HIS A 33 2.72 -14.27 -4.82
N GLU A 34 4.03 -14.53 -4.66
CA GLU A 34 4.54 -15.42 -3.61
C GLU A 34 4.33 -14.78 -2.22
N LEU A 35 4.59 -13.48 -2.10
CA LEU A 35 4.35 -12.73 -0.86
C LEU A 35 2.87 -12.78 -0.46
N LYS A 36 1.94 -12.57 -1.41
CA LYS A 36 0.49 -12.72 -1.17
C LYS A 36 0.10 -14.15 -0.80
N ALA A 37 0.68 -15.17 -1.45
CA ALA A 37 0.42 -16.57 -1.11
C ALA A 37 0.89 -16.90 0.32
N ARG A 38 2.07 -16.40 0.72
CA ARG A 38 2.59 -16.55 2.09
C ARG A 38 1.75 -15.78 3.11
N GLN A 39 1.25 -14.59 2.75
CA GLN A 39 0.31 -13.83 3.58
C GLN A 39 -0.97 -14.63 3.85
N ALA A 40 -1.56 -15.24 2.83
CA ALA A 40 -2.74 -16.10 2.99
C ALA A 40 -2.45 -17.35 3.85
N GLU A 41 -1.24 -17.92 3.79
CA GLU A 41 -0.85 -19.01 4.67
C GLU A 41 -0.66 -18.55 6.12
N MET A 42 -0.15 -17.33 6.36
CA MET A 42 -0.06 -16.76 7.70
C MET A 42 -1.42 -16.65 8.38
N GLU A 43 -2.47 -16.27 7.63
CA GLU A 43 -3.84 -16.18 8.15
C GLU A 43 -4.34 -17.55 8.63
N LYS A 44 -4.02 -18.63 7.90
CA LYS A 44 -4.34 -20.00 8.33
C LYS A 44 -3.54 -20.42 9.57
N ILE A 45 -2.29 -19.99 9.69
CA ILE A 45 -1.41 -20.29 10.83
C ILE A 45 -1.97 -19.64 12.11
N VAL A 46 -2.37 -18.37 12.07
CA VAL A 46 -2.93 -17.68 13.25
C VAL A 46 -4.27 -18.31 13.66
N CYS A 47 -5.17 -18.64 12.74
CA CYS A 47 -6.41 -19.34 13.09
C CYS A 47 -6.15 -20.67 13.81
N LYS A 48 -5.22 -21.50 13.29
CA LYS A 48 -4.85 -22.76 13.94
C LYS A 48 -4.20 -22.56 15.30
N PHE A 49 -3.41 -21.50 15.47
CA PHE A 49 -2.81 -21.17 16.76
C PHE A 49 -3.89 -20.83 17.80
N GLU A 50 -4.86 -19.97 17.44
CA GLU A 50 -5.97 -19.59 18.30
C GLU A 50 -6.81 -20.80 18.76
N ASP A 51 -7.12 -21.72 17.84
CA ASP A 51 -7.87 -22.94 18.17
C ASP A 51 -7.10 -23.84 19.15
N LEU A 52 -5.79 -24.01 18.93
CA LEU A 52 -4.93 -24.77 19.85
C LEU A 52 -4.80 -24.08 21.21
N GLN A 53 -4.67 -22.75 21.23
CA GLN A 53 -4.54 -21.99 22.47
C GLN A 53 -5.82 -22.09 23.31
N LYS A 54 -7.00 -22.00 22.68
CA LYS A 54 -8.30 -22.24 23.34
C LYS A 54 -8.39 -23.64 23.92
N ALA A 55 -8.02 -24.66 23.14
CA ALA A 55 -8.04 -26.06 23.59
C ALA A 55 -7.09 -26.31 24.77
N ILE A 56 -5.88 -25.72 24.74
CA ILE A 56 -4.91 -25.83 25.84
C ILE A 56 -5.45 -25.13 27.10
N LYS A 57 -6.02 -23.92 26.98
CA LYS A 57 -6.58 -23.18 28.11
C LYS A 57 -7.73 -23.93 28.80
N LEU A 58 -8.53 -24.68 28.04
CA LEU A 58 -9.60 -25.51 28.61
C LEU A 58 -9.07 -26.73 29.38
N LEU A 59 -7.92 -27.27 28.96
CA LEU A 59 -7.35 -28.51 29.52
C LEU A 59 -6.27 -28.27 30.60
N ASP A 60 -5.64 -27.10 30.63
CA ASP A 60 -4.56 -26.72 31.54
C ASP A 60 -4.99 -25.46 32.32
N ALA A 61 -5.81 -25.65 33.36
CA ALA A 61 -6.41 -24.59 34.18
C ALA A 61 -5.50 -24.13 35.34
N ASP A 62 -4.26 -24.64 35.39
CA ASP A 62 -3.27 -24.26 36.39
C ASP A 62 -2.85 -22.79 36.19
N PRO A 63 -2.92 -21.93 37.23
CA PRO A 63 -2.65 -20.49 37.08
C PRO A 63 -1.23 -20.16 36.61
N GLU A 64 -0.23 -20.90 37.10
CA GLU A 64 1.18 -20.68 36.74
C GLU A 64 1.44 -21.05 35.28
N ARG A 65 0.88 -22.18 34.82
CA ARG A 65 0.96 -22.59 33.42
C ARG A 65 0.11 -21.73 32.50
N ALA A 66 -1.02 -21.19 32.97
CA ALA A 66 -1.84 -20.27 32.21
C ALA A 66 -1.09 -18.98 31.88
N GLU A 67 -0.31 -18.44 32.82
CA GLU A 67 0.56 -17.29 32.56
C GLU A 67 1.63 -17.61 31.51
N ALA A 68 2.31 -18.77 31.63
CA ALA A 68 3.28 -19.20 30.62
C ALA A 68 2.65 -19.38 29.23
N HIS A 69 1.39 -19.81 29.16
CA HIS A 69 0.64 -19.90 27.90
C HIS A 69 0.30 -18.54 27.32
N GLU A 70 -0.04 -17.53 28.14
CA GLU A 70 -0.28 -16.17 27.68
C GLU A 70 1.01 -15.51 27.20
N GLN A 71 2.13 -15.69 27.91
CA GLN A 71 3.45 -15.22 27.45
C GLN A 71 3.81 -15.81 26.09
N GLU A 72 3.57 -17.11 25.89
CA GLU A 72 3.81 -17.76 24.58
C GLU A 72 2.92 -17.17 23.47
N ARG A 73 1.68 -16.80 23.81
CA ARG A 73 0.77 -16.12 22.88
C ARG A 73 1.29 -14.74 22.50
N THR A 74 1.72 -13.93 23.45
CA THR A 74 2.31 -12.61 23.18
C THR A 74 3.48 -12.72 22.21
N VAL A 75 4.42 -13.64 22.46
CA VAL A 75 5.59 -13.87 21.58
C VAL A 75 5.17 -14.30 20.17
N PHE A 76 4.10 -15.10 20.05
CA PHE A 76 3.57 -15.50 18.74
C PHE A 76 2.92 -14.31 18.01
N GLU A 77 2.08 -13.52 18.69
CA GLU A 77 1.38 -12.38 18.12
C GLU A 77 2.36 -11.30 17.65
N GLU A 78 3.38 -10.95 18.46
CA GLU A 78 4.41 -10.00 18.07
C GLU A 78 5.13 -10.42 16.79
N LYS A 79 5.51 -11.70 16.69
CA LYS A 79 6.15 -12.24 15.48
C LYS A 79 5.19 -12.23 14.29
N TYR A 80 3.91 -12.56 14.49
CA TYR A 80 2.89 -12.55 13.44
C TYR A 80 2.69 -11.14 12.89
N PHE A 81 2.42 -10.16 13.75
CA PHE A 81 2.18 -8.79 13.33
C PHE A 81 3.42 -8.15 12.71
N SER A 82 4.62 -8.38 13.26
CA SER A 82 5.88 -7.92 12.66
C SER A 82 6.09 -8.49 11.26
N THR A 83 5.88 -9.80 11.08
CA THR A 83 5.99 -10.45 9.76
C THR A 83 4.95 -9.91 8.78
N LYS A 84 3.70 -9.75 9.23
CA LYS A 84 2.60 -9.26 8.38
C LYS A 84 2.86 -7.83 7.92
N ALA A 85 3.26 -6.95 8.83
CA ALA A 85 3.61 -5.57 8.51
C ALA A 85 4.78 -5.48 7.51
N GLN A 86 5.79 -6.36 7.63
CA GLN A 86 6.88 -6.42 6.66
C GLN A 86 6.41 -6.88 5.28
N ILE A 87 5.54 -7.89 5.21
CA ILE A 87 4.92 -8.31 3.93
C ILE A 87 4.09 -7.17 3.33
N ASP A 88 3.27 -6.50 4.14
CA ASP A 88 2.45 -5.38 3.68
C ASP A 88 3.32 -4.21 3.19
N ALA A 89 4.43 -3.91 3.87
CA ALA A 89 5.39 -2.90 3.42
C ALA A 89 6.13 -3.29 2.14
N LEU A 90 6.44 -4.58 1.93
CA LEU A 90 7.06 -5.10 0.71
C LEU A 90 6.07 -5.14 -0.47
N LEU A 91 4.79 -5.37 -0.19
CA LEU A 91 3.70 -5.32 -1.17
C LEU A 91 3.20 -3.89 -1.42
N ALA A 92 3.52 -2.96 -0.51
CA ALA A 92 3.18 -1.55 -0.67
C ALA A 92 3.92 -1.00 -1.90
N PRO A 93 3.27 -0.14 -2.69
CA PRO A 93 3.91 0.50 -3.83
C PRO A 93 5.14 1.29 -3.33
N ALA A 94 6.33 0.92 -3.82
CA ALA A 94 7.61 1.43 -3.36
C ALA A 94 7.63 2.97 -3.28
N THR A 95 7.45 3.49 -2.06
CA THR A 95 7.52 4.93 -1.79
C THR A 95 8.82 5.17 -1.04
N THR A 96 9.78 5.76 -1.75
CA THR A 96 11.19 5.95 -1.41
C THR A 96 11.42 6.63 -0.06
N LEU A 97 11.97 5.90 0.91
CA LEU A 97 12.82 6.45 1.96
C LEU A 97 14.21 5.85 1.79
N ARG A 98 15.15 6.65 1.28
CA ARG A 98 16.59 6.39 1.43
C ARG A 98 17.16 7.50 2.30
N SER A 99 17.36 7.18 3.58
CA SER A 99 18.28 7.91 4.45
C SER A 99 19.62 7.18 4.42
N SER A 100 20.71 7.89 4.09
CA SER A 100 22.08 7.46 4.37
C SER A 100 22.94 8.70 4.55
N PHE A 101 23.45 8.87 5.77
CA PHE A 101 24.40 9.89 6.19
C PHE A 101 25.83 9.54 5.73
N GLY A 102 26.63 10.60 5.48
CA GLY A 102 28.10 10.62 5.42
C GLY A 102 28.69 10.61 4.01
N HIS A 103 29.66 11.44 3.60
CA HIS A 103 30.48 12.48 4.23
C HIS A 103 31.30 13.15 3.09
N ASP A 104 31.45 14.48 3.07
CA ASP A 104 32.64 15.30 2.69
C ASP A 104 32.25 16.77 2.35
N PRO A 105 33.17 17.75 2.48
CA PRO A 105 32.86 19.04 3.09
C PRO A 105 32.93 20.21 2.09
N LEU A 106 32.51 21.38 2.59
CA LEU A 106 32.68 22.72 1.99
C LEU A 106 31.76 23.06 0.82
N CYS A 107 30.67 23.79 1.09
CA CYS A 107 30.75 25.26 1.06
C CYS A 107 29.45 25.90 1.61
N THR A 108 29.66 26.74 2.63
CA THR A 108 28.89 27.86 3.17
C THR A 108 27.74 28.41 2.32
N THR A 109 26.53 28.54 2.91
CA THR A 109 25.85 29.83 3.22
C THR A 109 24.52 29.59 3.96
N MET A 110 24.22 30.52 4.88
CA MET A 110 23.26 30.47 5.99
C MET A 110 21.75 30.51 5.64
N CYS A 111 20.98 30.15 6.66
CA CYS A 111 19.55 29.83 6.86
C CYS A 111 18.47 30.89 6.56
N ASN A 112 17.27 30.44 6.15
CA ASN A 112 16.05 30.44 7.01
C ASN A 112 14.84 29.70 6.37
N ASP A 113 14.04 29.09 7.24
CA ASP A 113 12.80 28.33 7.02
C ASP A 113 11.80 28.83 5.96
N THR A 114 11.29 27.93 5.11
CA THR A 114 9.90 27.40 5.19
C THR A 114 9.62 26.42 4.04
N CYS A 115 8.83 25.40 4.39
CA CYS A 115 8.32 24.28 3.62
C CYS A 115 7.80 24.60 2.19
N THR A 116 8.10 23.74 1.20
CA THR A 116 7.15 23.06 0.28
C THR A 116 7.92 22.15 -0.69
N SER A 117 7.84 20.84 -0.45
CA SER A 117 8.53 19.78 -1.22
C SER A 117 7.77 19.44 -2.51
N ARG A 118 8.41 19.67 -3.67
CA ARG A 118 7.96 19.14 -4.97
C ARG A 118 8.47 17.71 -5.14
N LYS A 119 7.57 16.73 -5.06
CA LYS A 119 7.82 15.30 -5.31
C LYS A 119 8.06 15.01 -6.81
N PRO A 120 8.97 14.09 -7.19
CA PRO A 120 8.99 13.52 -8.54
C PRO A 120 7.91 12.43 -8.68
N ARG A 121 7.19 12.47 -9.81
CA ARG A 121 6.03 11.64 -10.14
C ARG A 121 6.42 10.20 -10.50
N VAL A 122 5.90 9.23 -9.74
CA VAL A 122 5.90 7.80 -10.10
C VAL A 122 4.88 7.58 -11.22
N LYS A 123 5.29 6.97 -12.33
CA LYS A 123 4.37 6.50 -13.39
C LYS A 123 3.72 5.20 -12.92
N LEU A 124 2.43 5.27 -12.61
CA LEU A 124 1.55 4.13 -12.36
C LEU A 124 1.35 3.29 -13.63
N PRO A 125 0.90 2.02 -13.52
CA PRO A 125 0.53 1.20 -14.68
C PRO A 125 -0.45 2.01 -15.52
N GLN A 126 -0.25 2.03 -16.83
CA GLN A 126 -1.01 2.85 -17.75
C GLN A 126 -2.50 2.52 -17.60
N LEU A 127 -3.21 3.34 -16.83
CA LEU A 127 -4.66 3.39 -16.80
C LEU A 127 -5.04 3.79 -18.23
N GLU A 128 -5.48 2.82 -19.04
CA GLU A 128 -5.96 3.08 -20.39
C GLU A 128 -7.28 3.86 -20.30
N LEU A 129 -7.17 5.14 -19.96
CA LEU A 129 -8.29 6.06 -20.05
C LEU A 129 -8.61 6.22 -21.54
N PRO A 130 -9.89 6.09 -21.94
CA PRO A 130 -10.30 6.40 -23.30
C PRO A 130 -9.87 7.84 -23.62
N ARG A 131 -9.32 8.04 -24.81
CA ARG A 131 -8.91 9.38 -25.23
C ARG A 131 -10.13 10.19 -25.64
N TYR A 132 -10.26 11.42 -25.14
CA TYR A 132 -11.35 12.33 -25.48
C TYR A 132 -10.82 13.48 -26.34
N ASP A 133 -11.32 13.60 -27.58
CA ASP A 133 -10.89 14.61 -28.54
C ASP A 133 -11.67 15.92 -28.48
N GLY A 134 -12.85 15.91 -27.86
CA GLY A 134 -13.75 17.06 -27.81
C GLY A 134 -15.15 16.79 -28.33
N ASP A 135 -15.48 15.58 -28.82
CA ASP A 135 -16.83 15.24 -29.26
C ASP A 135 -17.83 15.22 -28.09
N ILE A 136 -18.70 16.22 -28.03
CA ILE A 136 -19.76 16.38 -27.02
C ILE A 136 -20.64 15.13 -26.85
N ARG A 137 -20.80 14.31 -27.91
CA ARG A 137 -21.59 13.06 -27.85
C ARG A 137 -20.91 11.99 -27.02
N GLN A 138 -19.58 11.98 -26.99
CA GLN A 138 -18.76 11.03 -26.22
C GLN A 138 -18.47 11.53 -24.80
N TRP A 139 -18.72 12.81 -24.51
CA TRP A 139 -18.46 13.41 -23.21
C TRP A 139 -19.11 12.69 -22.03
N PRO A 140 -20.41 12.30 -22.06
CA PRO A 140 -21.04 11.63 -20.92
C PRO A 140 -20.42 10.25 -20.62
N ALA A 141 -20.08 9.50 -21.67
CA ALA A 141 -19.44 8.19 -21.54
C ALA A 141 -18.01 8.32 -20.99
N PHE A 142 -17.22 9.25 -21.55
CA PHE A 142 -15.87 9.55 -21.07
C PHE A 142 -15.88 10.00 -19.60
N LYS A 143 -16.76 10.94 -19.23
CA LYS A 143 -16.87 11.46 -17.87
C LYS A 143 -17.20 10.36 -16.87
N ASN A 144 -18.12 9.45 -17.20
CA ASN A 144 -18.48 8.34 -16.31
C ASN A 144 -17.29 7.39 -16.08
N ILE A 145 -16.59 7.00 -17.16
CA ILE A 145 -15.40 6.14 -17.07
C ILE A 145 -14.29 6.83 -16.26
N PHE A 146 -14.07 8.12 -16.49
CA PHE A 146 -13.09 8.92 -15.78
C PHE A 146 -13.42 9.04 -14.29
N MET A 147 -14.69 9.28 -13.92
CA MET A 147 -15.11 9.36 -12.52
C MET A 147 -14.96 8.02 -11.80
N ALA A 148 -15.34 6.90 -12.44
CA ALA A 148 -15.19 5.57 -11.86
C ALA A 148 -13.72 5.15 -11.69
N SER A 149 -12.84 5.58 -12.59
CA SER A 149 -11.45 5.10 -12.66
C SER A 149 -10.44 6.02 -11.94
N VAL A 150 -10.73 7.32 -11.86
CA VAL A 150 -9.82 8.33 -11.32
C VAL A 150 -10.45 9.08 -10.14
N ASP A 151 -11.72 9.48 -10.25
CA ASP A 151 -12.34 10.30 -9.21
C ASP A 151 -12.75 9.52 -7.96
N GLY A 152 -13.20 8.27 -8.11
CA GLY A 152 -13.53 7.35 -7.01
C GLY A 152 -12.32 6.79 -6.26
N THR A 153 -11.10 7.17 -6.65
CA THR A 153 -9.86 6.77 -5.99
C THR A 153 -9.38 7.85 -5.01
N ASP A 154 -8.64 7.45 -3.98
CA ASP A 154 -7.99 8.35 -3.01
C ASP A 154 -6.74 9.05 -3.62
N LEU A 155 -6.86 9.52 -4.88
CA LEU A 155 -5.83 10.29 -5.55
C LEU A 155 -5.96 11.78 -5.21
N PRO A 156 -4.86 12.49 -4.97
CA PRO A 156 -4.88 13.95 -4.82
C PRO A 156 -5.51 14.62 -6.05
N VAL A 157 -6.33 15.66 -5.84
CA VAL A 157 -7.09 16.34 -6.92
C VAL A 157 -6.16 16.87 -8.02
N VAL A 158 -4.97 17.34 -7.65
CA VAL A 158 -3.91 17.77 -8.58
C VAL A 158 -3.45 16.64 -9.51
N ASN A 159 -3.38 15.40 -9.00
CA ASN A 159 -3.03 14.23 -9.80
C ASN A 159 -4.22 13.81 -10.68
N LYS A 160 -5.46 13.92 -10.19
CA LYS A 160 -6.66 13.69 -10.99
C LYS A 160 -6.73 14.64 -12.20
N LEU A 161 -6.42 15.94 -12.02
CA LEU A 161 -6.34 16.90 -13.13
C LEU A 161 -5.23 16.56 -14.14
N GLN A 162 -4.10 16.05 -13.67
CA GLN A 162 -3.04 15.59 -14.55
C GLN A 162 -3.47 14.37 -15.39
N TYR A 163 -4.21 13.43 -14.79
CA TYR A 163 -4.82 12.32 -15.52
C TYR A 163 -5.84 12.80 -16.55
N LEU A 164 -6.69 13.77 -16.17
CA LEU A 164 -7.64 14.40 -17.07
C LEU A 164 -6.92 14.97 -18.29
N LYS A 165 -5.91 15.83 -18.10
CA LYS A 165 -5.11 16.42 -19.19
C LYS A 165 -4.43 15.36 -20.07
N SER A 166 -4.02 14.23 -19.51
CA SER A 166 -3.39 13.14 -20.28
C SER A 166 -4.36 12.29 -21.09
N ALA A 167 -5.63 12.26 -20.69
CA ALA A 167 -6.70 11.56 -21.40
C ALA A 167 -7.38 12.44 -22.46
N LEU A 168 -7.17 13.76 -22.43
CA LEU A 168 -7.63 14.65 -23.47
C LEU A 168 -6.66 14.68 -24.66
N ILE A 169 -7.22 14.67 -25.86
CA ILE A 169 -6.51 14.89 -27.12
C ILE A 169 -7.24 15.97 -27.94
N GLY A 170 -6.69 16.36 -29.09
CA GLY A 170 -7.36 17.23 -30.05
C GLY A 170 -7.84 18.56 -29.46
N GLU A 171 -9.09 18.89 -29.75
CA GLU A 171 -9.72 20.18 -29.40
C GLU A 171 -10.00 20.29 -27.90
N ALA A 172 -10.27 19.18 -27.20
CA ALA A 172 -10.46 19.15 -25.76
C ALA A 172 -9.17 19.43 -24.98
N ALA A 173 -8.05 18.89 -25.45
CA ALA A 173 -6.74 19.15 -24.84
C ALA A 173 -6.37 20.63 -24.93
N GLY A 174 -6.70 21.28 -26.05
CA GLY A 174 -6.47 22.71 -26.27
C GLY A 174 -7.15 23.61 -25.24
N LEU A 175 -8.40 23.32 -24.88
CA LEU A 175 -9.20 24.14 -23.95
C LEU A 175 -8.59 24.28 -22.56
N ILE A 176 -8.00 23.21 -22.03
CA ILE A 176 -7.44 23.20 -20.68
C ILE A 176 -5.91 23.12 -20.65
N SER A 177 -5.27 23.23 -21.83
CA SER A 177 -3.82 23.20 -21.98
C SER A 177 -3.13 24.31 -21.20
N SER A 178 -3.67 25.53 -21.29
CA SER A 178 -3.19 26.76 -20.62
C SER A 178 -3.54 26.82 -19.13
N SER A 179 -4.42 25.94 -18.64
CA SER A 179 -4.80 25.91 -17.23
C SER A 179 -3.71 25.26 -16.38
N LEU A 180 -3.32 25.97 -15.31
CA LEU A 180 -2.35 25.48 -14.32
C LEU A 180 -2.91 24.26 -13.57
N ILE A 181 -2.04 23.30 -13.23
CA ILE A 181 -2.42 22.08 -12.51
C ILE A 181 -2.62 22.41 -11.02
N THR A 182 -3.78 22.97 -10.70
CA THR A 182 -4.20 23.32 -9.33
C THR A 182 -5.56 22.71 -9.01
N GLU A 183 -5.87 22.56 -7.72
CA GLU A 183 -7.13 21.96 -7.24
C GLU A 183 -8.36 22.76 -7.71
N GLU A 184 -8.30 24.08 -7.66
CA GLU A 184 -9.36 24.98 -8.15
C GLU A 184 -9.59 24.86 -9.66
N ASN A 185 -8.53 24.57 -10.42
CA ASN A 185 -8.61 24.43 -11.87
C ASN A 185 -9.12 23.05 -12.30
N TYR A 186 -9.13 22.05 -11.41
CA TYR A 186 -9.75 20.76 -11.71
C TYR A 186 -11.26 20.88 -11.90
N VAL A 187 -11.92 21.59 -10.99
CA VAL A 187 -13.36 21.84 -11.05
C VAL A 187 -13.69 22.70 -12.27
N LYS A 188 -12.94 23.79 -12.51
CA LYS A 188 -13.13 24.65 -13.70
C LYS A 188 -12.90 23.91 -15.01
N ALA A 189 -11.90 23.02 -15.08
CA ALA A 189 -11.63 22.22 -16.28
C ALA A 189 -12.81 21.28 -16.58
N LEU A 190 -13.37 20.61 -15.57
CA LEU A 190 -14.55 19.77 -15.74
C LEU A 190 -15.79 20.58 -16.17
N GLU A 191 -15.96 21.78 -15.64
CA GLU A 191 -17.03 22.69 -16.06
C GLU A 191 -16.86 23.16 -17.51
N ILE A 192 -15.66 23.56 -17.92
CA ILE A 192 -15.37 24.02 -19.30
C ILE A 192 -15.65 22.88 -20.30
N LEU A 193 -15.24 21.65 -19.97
CA LEU A 193 -15.48 20.49 -20.83
C LEU A 193 -16.95 20.05 -20.83
N THR A 194 -17.72 20.39 -19.79
CA THR A 194 -19.17 20.12 -19.71
C THR A 194 -20.02 21.21 -20.38
N LYS A 195 -19.51 22.45 -20.47
CA LYS A 195 -20.20 23.61 -21.05
C LYS A 195 -19.95 23.80 -22.56
N ARG A 196 -19.15 22.92 -23.16
CA ARG A 196 -18.95 22.83 -24.62
C ARG A 196 -20.13 22.12 -25.26
#